data_AF-A0A7Z0QSS8-F1
#
_entry.id   AF-A0A7Z0QSS8-F1
#
_cell.length_a   1.000
_cell.length_b   1.000
_cell.length_c   1.000
_cell.angle_alpha   90.00
_cell.angle_beta   90.00
_cell.angle_gamma   90.00
#
_symmetry.space_group_name_H-M   'P 1'
#
loop_
_entity.id
_entity.type
_entity.pdbx_description
1 polymer ?
#
loop_
_entity_poly.entity_id
_entity_poly.type
_entity_poly.pdbx_seq_one_letter_code
_entity_poly.pdbx_strand_id
1 'polypeptide(L)'
;MKSSKAAPTKNIGVLCSLAELADGSLRVVLDDVRKGQGETSWSHQSIFTFKDYAPGHLADLAELPENELADFGYYVLTRLLVSNGHGS
;
A
#
# COMPACT_ATOMS: atom_id res chain seq x y z
N MET A 1 -25.76 16.33 -10.29
CA MET A 1 -24.73 15.39 -9.80
C MET A 1 -24.48 14.36 -10.89
N LYS A 2 -23.34 14.38 -11.57
CA LYS A 2 -23.03 13.37 -12.60
C LYS A 2 -22.80 12.04 -11.88
N SER A 3 -23.61 11.04 -12.20
CA SER A 3 -23.42 9.66 -11.72
C SER A 3 -22.00 9.22 -12.11
N SER A 4 -21.18 8.91 -11.11
CA SER A 4 -19.89 8.26 -11.29
C SER A 4 -20.18 6.93 -11.99
N LYS A 5 -19.89 6.82 -13.29
CA LYS A 5 -19.86 5.50 -13.95
C LYS A 5 -18.90 4.62 -13.16
N ALA A 6 -19.38 3.46 -12.69
CA ALA A 6 -18.52 2.51 -12.00
C ALA A 6 -17.35 2.14 -12.93
N ALA A 7 -16.14 2.52 -12.55
CA ALA A 7 -14.95 2.03 -13.21
C ALA A 7 -14.76 0.56 -12.80
N PRO A 8 -14.49 -0.36 -13.74
CA PRO A 8 -14.22 -1.74 -13.38
C PRO A 8 -12.95 -1.79 -12.52
N THR A 9 -13.09 -2.20 -11.28
CA THR A 9 -11.94 -2.45 -10.41
C THR A 9 -11.19 -3.67 -10.92
N LYS A 10 -9.87 -3.54 -11.01
CA LYS A 10 -9.00 -4.64 -11.42
C LYS A 10 -8.87 -5.66 -10.28
N ASN A 11 -8.37 -6.85 -10.61
CA ASN A 11 -8.28 -7.96 -9.66
C ASN A 11 -7.05 -7.89 -8.74
N ILE A 12 -6.18 -6.88 -8.87
CA ILE A 12 -4.96 -6.74 -8.06
C ILE A 12 -4.95 -5.37 -7.36
N GLY A 13 -4.61 -5.37 -6.08
CA GLY A 13 -4.54 -4.19 -5.22
C GLY A 13 -3.27 -4.19 -4.38
N VAL A 14 -3.05 -3.09 -3.66
CA VAL A 14 -1.95 -2.94 -2.70
C VAL A 14 -2.56 -2.85 -1.31
N LEU A 15 -2.20 -3.79 -0.43
CA LEU A 15 -2.56 -3.79 0.98
C LEU A 15 -1.48 -3.03 1.77
N CYS A 16 -1.87 -1.88 2.30
CA CYS A 16 -1.03 -1.12 3.22
C CYS A 16 -1.29 -1.61 4.65
N SER A 17 -0.27 -2.11 5.33
CA SER A 17 -0.38 -2.54 6.73
C SER A 17 0.81 -2.09 7.57
N LEU A 18 0.62 -2.09 8.89
CA LEU A 18 1.64 -1.82 9.88
C LEU A 18 1.89 -3.08 10.70
N ALA A 19 3.16 -3.42 10.90
CA ALA A 19 3.57 -4.45 11.84
C ALA A 19 4.39 -3.81 12.97
N GLU A 20 4.04 -4.12 14.21
CA GLU A 20 4.83 -3.75 15.38
C GLU A 20 5.97 -4.77 15.56
N LEU A 21 7.20 -4.28 15.65
CA LEU A 21 8.40 -5.08 15.86
C LEU A 21 8.71 -5.21 17.35
N ALA A 22 9.55 -6.17 17.72
CA ALA A 22 9.84 -6.49 19.11
C ALA A 22 10.51 -5.34 19.90
N ASP A 23 11.15 -4.39 19.20
CA ASP A 23 11.77 -3.19 19.77
C ASP A 23 10.80 -1.99 19.83
N GLY A 24 9.53 -2.17 19.46
CA GLY A 24 8.52 -1.12 19.37
C GLY A 24 8.59 -0.29 18.09
N SER A 25 9.49 -0.62 17.15
CA SER A 25 9.52 -0.01 15.83
C SER A 25 8.28 -0.42 15.02
N LEU A 26 7.88 0.42 14.06
CA LEU A 26 6.77 0.15 13.16
C LEU A 26 7.27 -0.12 11.75
N ARG A 27 6.91 -1.27 11.19
CA ARG A 27 7.17 -1.61 9.79
C ARG A 27 5.96 -1.30 8.93
N VAL A 28 6.14 -0.45 7.92
CA VAL A 28 5.13 -0.20 6.88
C VAL A 28 5.32 -1.22 5.76
N VAL A 29 4.24 -1.94 5.45
CA VAL A 29 4.19 -3.00 4.44
C VAL A 29 3.21 -2.61 3.33
N LEU A 30 3.59 -2.84 2.07
CA LEU A 30 2.79 -2.56 0.86
C LEU A 30 2.65 -3.83 0.02
N ASP A 31 1.96 -4.83 0.56
CA ASP A 31 1.82 -6.13 -0.07
C ASP A 31 0.90 -6.06 -1.28
N ASP A 32 1.19 -6.86 -2.32
CA ASP A 32 0.24 -7.02 -3.41
C ASP A 32 -0.77 -8.10 -3.04
N VAL A 33 -2.04 -7.81 -3.31
CA VAL A 33 -3.16 -8.71 -3.05
C VAL A 33 -3.97 -8.91 -4.32
N ARG A 34 -4.46 -10.14 -4.51
CA ARG A 34 -5.31 -10.52 -5.64
C ARG A 34 -6.69 -10.91 -5.15
N LYS A 35 -7.72 -10.35 -5.77
CA LYS A 35 -9.11 -10.71 -5.54
C LYS A 35 -9.36 -12.16 -6.01
N GLY A 36 -9.93 -12.98 -5.14
CA GLY A 36 -10.30 -14.35 -5.48
C GLY A 36 -11.41 -14.41 -6.55
N GLN A 37 -11.50 -15.52 -7.27
CA GLN A 37 -12.63 -15.74 -8.19
C GLN A 37 -13.90 -16.03 -7.38
N GLY A 38 -14.86 -15.10 -7.39
CA GLY A 38 -16.20 -15.29 -6.83
C GLY A 38 -16.50 -14.63 -5.48
N GLU A 39 -15.53 -13.98 -4.81
CA GLU A 39 -15.72 -13.55 -3.42
C GLU A 39 -15.17 -12.14 -3.07
N THR A 40 -15.61 -11.65 -1.92
CA THR A 40 -15.08 -10.49 -1.17
C THR A 40 -13.70 -10.76 -0.54
N SER A 41 -13.10 -11.93 -0.79
CA SER A 41 -11.82 -12.35 -0.22
C SER A 41 -10.63 -11.92 -1.10
N TRP A 42 -9.59 -11.43 -0.44
CA TRP A 42 -8.31 -11.07 -1.04
C TRP A 42 -7.25 -12.10 -0.62
N SER A 43 -6.47 -12.56 -1.59
CA SER A 43 -5.34 -13.47 -1.38
C SER A 43 -4.04 -12.70 -1.53
N HIS A 44 -3.10 -12.96 -0.62
CA HIS A 44 -1.77 -12.37 -0.68
C HIS A 44 -1.00 -12.88 -1.91
N GLN A 45 -0.32 -11.98 -2.63
CA GLN A 45 0.50 -12.32 -3.81
C GLN A 45 2.00 -12.15 -3.54
N SER A 46 2.44 -11.00 -3.01
CA SER A 46 3.86 -10.75 -2.74
C SER A 46 4.04 -9.83 -1.54
N ILE A 47 5.02 -10.16 -0.69
CA ILE A 47 5.35 -9.37 0.48
C ILE A 47 6.28 -8.22 0.07
N PHE A 48 6.00 -7.00 0.53
CA PHE A 48 6.92 -5.88 0.36
C PHE A 48 6.95 -4.97 1.58
N THR A 49 8.13 -4.82 2.14
CA THR A 49 8.39 -3.81 3.17
C THR A 49 8.77 -2.50 2.51
N PHE A 50 8.02 -1.43 2.80
CA PHE A 50 8.37 -0.08 2.38
C PHE A 50 9.50 0.48 3.24
N LYS A 51 9.27 0.55 4.56
CA LYS A 51 10.22 1.14 5.49
C LYS A 51 9.92 0.73 6.93
N ASP A 52 10.97 0.65 7.73
CA ASP A 52 10.89 0.55 9.19
C ASP A 52 11.09 1.93 9.82
N TYR A 53 10.21 2.25 10.75
CA TYR A 53 10.20 3.48 11.52
C TYR A 53 10.54 3.17 12.97
N ALA A 54 11.50 3.91 13.53
CA ALA A 54 11.79 3.85 14.95
C ALA A 54 10.54 4.16 15.80
N PRO A 55 10.51 3.75 17.08
CA PRO A 55 9.39 4.07 17.96
C PRO A 55 9.13 5.58 18.01
N GLY A 56 7.85 5.97 17.89
CA GLY A 56 7.43 7.38 17.95
C GLY A 56 7.64 8.20 16.68
N HIS A 57 8.36 7.69 15.66
CA HIS A 57 8.66 8.45 14.44
C HIS A 57 7.42 8.73 13.57
N LEU A 58 6.38 7.91 13.69
CA LEU A 58 5.08 8.10 13.01
C LEU A 58 4.03 8.80 13.90
N ALA A 59 4.42 9.34 15.06
CA ALA A 59 3.48 9.98 15.98
C ALA A 59 2.90 11.30 15.42
N ASP A 60 3.69 12.03 14.64
CA ASP A 60 3.25 13.22 13.91
C ASP A 60 3.78 13.19 12.46
N LEU A 61 2.87 13.01 11.50
CA LEU A 61 3.23 12.98 10.08
C LEU A 61 3.71 14.34 9.55
N ALA A 62 3.42 15.44 10.24
CA ALA A 62 3.91 16.77 9.84
C ALA A 62 5.43 16.93 10.09
N GLU A 63 6.01 16.10 10.97
CA GLU A 63 7.45 16.07 11.23
C GLU A 63 8.22 15.22 10.22
N LEU A 64 7.53 14.42 9.39
CA LEU A 64 8.17 13.63 8.36
C LEU A 64 8.60 14.52 7.18
N PRO A 65 9.77 14.23 6.56
CA PRO A 65 10.19 14.90 5.34
C PRO A 65 9.14 14.76 4.22
N GLU A 66 8.85 15.84 3.50
CA GLU A 66 7.87 15.82 2.41
C GLU A 66 8.22 14.77 1.34
N ASN A 67 9.51 14.63 1.02
CA ASN A 67 9.99 13.62 0.06
C ASN A 67 9.68 12.19 0.52
N GLU A 68 9.66 11.93 1.83
CA GLU A 68 9.32 10.61 2.35
C GLU A 68 7.83 10.30 2.17
N LEU A 69 6.95 11.28 2.38
CA LEU A 69 5.53 11.13 2.09
C LEU A 69 5.28 10.98 0.58
N ALA A 70 6.02 11.72 -0.25
CA ALA A 70 5.97 11.61 -1.70
C ALA A 70 6.43 10.22 -2.17
N ASP A 71 7.51 9.69 -1.60
CA ASP A 71 8.02 8.35 -1.89
C ASP A 71 6.97 7.30 -1.56
N PHE A 72 6.31 7.38 -0.40
CA PHE A 72 5.23 6.45 -0.04
C PHE A 72 4.14 6.42 -1.13
N GLY A 73 3.66 7.59 -1.55
CA GLY A 73 2.67 7.70 -2.63
C GLY A 73 3.17 7.12 -3.96
N TYR A 74 4.43 7.40 -4.31
CA TYR A 74 5.06 6.87 -5.51
C TYR A 74 5.11 5.34 -5.51
N TYR A 75 5.51 4.70 -4.40
CA TYR A 75 5.55 3.24 -4.29
C TYR A 75 4.16 2.62 -4.42
N VAL A 76 3.16 3.17 -3.74
CA VAL A 76 1.77 2.68 -3.84
C VAL A 76 1.27 2.76 -5.29
N LEU A 77 1.45 3.90 -5.96
CA LEU A 77 1.01 4.07 -7.35
C LEU A 77 1.77 3.17 -8.32
N THR A 78 3.09 3.06 -8.16
CA THR A 78 3.94 2.21 -9.01
C THR A 78 3.49 0.75 -8.92
N ARG A 79 3.24 0.24 -7.70
CA ARG A 79 2.76 -1.12 -7.52
C ARG A 79 1.36 -1.32 -8.10
N LEU A 80 0.43 -0.40 -7.86
CA LEU A 80 -0.89 -0.47 -8.46
C LEU A 80 -0.82 -0.49 -10.00
N LEU A 81 0.08 0.28 -10.59
CA LEU A 81 0.30 0.31 -12.03
C LEU A 81 0.88 -1.01 -12.55
N VAL A 82 2.05 -1.42 -12.04
CA VAL A 82 2.75 -2.63 -12.48
C VAL A 82 1.90 -3.88 -12.25
N SER A 83 1.36 -4.04 -11.05
CA SER A 83 0.59 -5.24 -10.68
C SER A 83 -0.76 -5.33 -11.40
N ASN A 84 -1.25 -4.23 -12.00
CA ASN A 84 -2.43 -4.24 -12.88
C ASN A 84 -2.10 -4.19 -14.39
N GLY A 85 -0.82 -4.37 -14.78
CA GLY A 85 -0.39 -4.41 -16.18
C GLY A 85 -0.33 -3.05 -16.86
N HIS A 86 -0.20 -1.98 -16.08
CA HIS A 86 -0.12 -0.59 -16.53
C HIS A 86 1.28 0.00 -16.24
N GLY A 87 2.34 -0.69 -16.63
CA GLY A 87 3.74 -0.27 -16.45
C GLY A 87 4.66 -1.33 -17.05
N SER A 88 5.84 -0.91 -17.54
CA SER A 88 6.88 -1.79 -18.09
C SER A 88 7.74 -2.40 -17.00
#